data_AF-A0A3B8PV37-F1
#
_entry.id   AF-A0A3B8PV37-F1
#
_cell.length_a   1.000
_cell.length_b   1.000
_cell.length_c   1.000
_cell.angle_alpha   90.00
_cell.angle_beta   90.00
_cell.angle_gamma   90.00
#
_symmetry.space_group_name_H-M   'P 1'
#
loop_
_entity.id
_entity.type
_entity.pdbx_description
1 polymer ?
#
loop_
_entity_poly.entity_id
_entity_poly.type
_entity_poly.pdbx_seq_one_letter_code
_entity_poly.pdbx_strand_id
1 'polypeptide(L)'
;FEHILVLNGHGGNVAPCQGIWGQFLQRLETNLQFHSYWDFLDDEAVSPYLETGRFPGHAQEFETAFALAVFPENVREDAMQDQEDKEPLSATAENGAAMVETIITRVAAHVQAMIDGESVADVPAFH
;
A
#
# COMPACT_ATOMS: atom_id res chain seq x y z
N PHE A 1 12.08 -14.35 -14.49
CA PHE A 1 12.11 -12.98 -13.95
C PHE A 1 13.10 -12.98 -12.80
N GLU A 2 13.99 -12.00 -12.72
CA GLU A 2 15.03 -11.92 -11.66
C GLU A 2 14.56 -11.13 -10.43
N HIS A 3 13.61 -10.21 -10.65
CA HIS A 3 13.05 -9.33 -9.64
C HIS A 3 11.51 -9.38 -9.71
N ILE A 4 10.86 -9.63 -8.57
CA ILE A 4 9.40 -9.66 -8.45
C ILE A 4 8.99 -8.89 -7.21
N LEU A 5 8.19 -7.84 -7.39
CA LEU A 5 7.48 -7.16 -6.32
C LEU A 5 6.01 -7.60 -6.31
N VAL A 6 5.56 -8.18 -5.19
CA VAL A 6 4.14 -8.36 -4.90
C VAL A 6 3.67 -7.12 -4.14
N LEU A 7 2.96 -6.23 -4.84
CA LEU A 7 2.38 -5.03 -4.27
C LEU A 7 0.97 -5.34 -3.73
N ASN A 8 0.86 -5.45 -2.41
CA ASN A 8 -0.37 -5.82 -1.72
C ASN A 8 -1.30 -4.62 -1.49
N GLY A 9 -2.61 -4.84 -1.63
CA GLY A 9 -3.64 -3.85 -1.34
C GLY A 9 -4.64 -4.27 -0.27
N HIS A 10 -4.40 -5.38 0.44
CA HIS A 10 -5.34 -5.87 1.45
C HIS A 10 -4.63 -6.34 2.73
N GLY A 11 -5.00 -5.76 3.88
CA GLY A 11 -4.36 -6.05 5.17
C GLY A 11 -4.43 -7.53 5.58
N GLY A 12 -5.52 -8.23 5.20
CA GLY A 12 -5.70 -9.65 5.48
C GLY A 12 -4.64 -10.57 4.85
N ASN A 13 -3.92 -10.10 3.82
CA ASN A 13 -2.86 -10.88 3.18
C ASN A 13 -1.52 -10.81 3.94
N VAL A 14 -1.31 -9.80 4.78
CA VAL A 14 0.02 -9.52 5.37
C VAL A 14 0.51 -10.69 6.22
N ALA A 15 -0.27 -11.11 7.22
CA ALA A 15 0.11 -12.21 8.11
C ALA A 15 0.32 -13.56 7.38
N PRO A 16 -0.60 -14.04 6.51
CA PRO A 16 -0.37 -15.30 5.80
C PRO A 16 0.82 -15.21 4.83
N CYS A 17 1.02 -14.09 4.13
CA CYS A 17 2.18 -13.91 3.25
C CYS A 17 3.48 -13.94 4.05
N GLN A 18 3.58 -13.19 5.15
CA GLN A 18 4.76 -13.20 6.02
C GLN A 18 5.07 -14.60 6.58
N GLY A 19 4.04 -15.38 6.93
CA GLY A 19 4.21 -16.73 7.47
C GLY A 19 4.82 -17.73 6.48
N ILE A 20 4.66 -17.53 5.18
CA ILE A 20 5.19 -18.43 4.13
C ILE A 20 6.36 -17.83 3.33
N TRP A 21 6.57 -16.51 3.38
CA TRP A 21 7.47 -15.78 2.49
C TRP A 21 8.90 -16.34 2.47
N GLY A 22 9.43 -16.68 3.64
CA GLY A 22 10.76 -17.28 3.76
C GLY A 22 10.92 -18.57 2.96
N GLN A 23 9.89 -19.41 2.89
CA GLN A 23 9.93 -20.63 2.06
C GLN A 23 9.91 -20.33 0.57
N PHE A 24 9.28 -19.23 0.14
CA PHE A 24 9.33 -18.80 -1.26
C PHE A 24 10.72 -18.30 -1.63
N LEU A 25 11.32 -17.46 -0.77
CA LEU A 25 12.69 -16.96 -0.95
C LEU A 25 13.71 -18.09 -1.06
N GLN A 26 13.60 -19.12 -0.22
CA GLN A 26 14.47 -20.30 -0.26
C GLN A 26 14.33 -21.14 -1.54
N ARG A 27 13.16 -21.13 -2.20
CA ARG A 27 12.86 -22.02 -3.32
C ARG A 27 13.00 -21.38 -4.69
N LEU A 28 12.76 -20.06 -4.80
CA LEU A 28 12.55 -19.40 -6.08
C LEU A 28 13.80 -18.75 -6.66
N GLU A 29 14.91 -18.67 -5.92
CA GLU A 29 16.19 -18.08 -6.36
C GLU A 29 16.01 -16.75 -7.11
N THR A 30 15.00 -15.98 -6.70
CA THR A 30 14.54 -14.73 -7.32
C THR A 30 14.48 -13.67 -6.23
N ASN A 31 14.84 -12.42 -6.54
CA ASN A 31 14.64 -11.31 -5.63
C ASN A 31 13.13 -11.01 -5.51
N LEU A 32 12.49 -11.69 -4.55
CA LEU A 32 11.05 -11.71 -4.34
C LEU A 32 10.70 -10.87 -3.10
N GLN A 33 10.00 -9.77 -3.30
CA GLN A 33 9.62 -8.84 -2.24
C GLN A 33 8.10 -8.69 -2.12
N PHE A 34 7.62 -8.50 -0.89
CA PHE A 34 6.23 -8.27 -0.56
C PHE A 34 6.14 -6.96 0.21
N HIS A 35 5.41 -6.01 -0.34
CA HIS A 35 5.11 -4.74 0.30
C HIS A 35 3.65 -4.40 0.04
N SER A 36 2.97 -3.86 1.03
CA SER A 36 1.69 -3.21 0.78
C SER A 36 1.93 -1.82 0.22
N TYR A 37 1.04 -1.31 -0.63
CA TYR A 37 1.26 0.01 -1.25
C TYR A 37 1.38 1.14 -0.22
N TRP A 38 0.75 0.97 0.95
CA TRP A 38 0.85 1.88 2.08
C TRP A 38 2.17 1.80 2.84
N ASP A 39 2.96 0.72 2.71
CA ASP A 39 4.28 0.64 3.36
C ASP A 39 5.26 1.70 2.80
N PHE A 40 4.91 2.32 1.66
CA PHE A 40 5.65 3.40 1.03
C PHE A 40 5.22 4.80 1.51
N LEU A 41 4.27 4.92 2.44
CA LEU A 41 3.98 6.18 3.11
C LEU A 41 4.44 6.09 4.57
N ASP A 42 5.20 7.09 4.99
CA ASP A 42 5.51 7.30 6.41
C ASP A 42 4.51 8.28 7.03
N ASP A 43 4.48 8.34 8.36
CA ASP A 43 3.57 9.20 9.11
C ASP A 43 3.71 10.68 8.71
N GLU A 44 4.94 11.13 8.41
CA GLU A 44 5.22 12.51 7.98
C GLU A 44 4.62 12.80 6.59
N ALA A 45 4.67 11.84 5.67
CA ALA A 45 4.12 11.96 4.32
C ALA A 45 2.59 11.88 4.30
N VAL A 46 1.97 11.12 5.20
CA VAL A 46 0.51 10.91 5.20
C VAL A 46 -0.26 11.90 6.08
N SER A 47 0.33 12.34 7.19
CA SER A 47 -0.36 13.17 8.20
C SER A 47 -0.92 14.51 7.70
N PRO A 48 -0.33 15.21 6.70
CA PRO A 48 -0.94 16.44 6.17
C PRO A 48 -2.25 16.20 5.41
N TYR A 49 -2.54 14.95 5.02
CA TYR A 49 -3.61 14.57 4.11
C TYR A 49 -4.75 13.80 4.79
N LEU A 50 -4.62 13.48 6.08
CA LEU A 50 -5.62 12.73 6.85
C LEU A 50 -6.08 13.50 8.08
N GLU A 51 -7.35 13.91 8.10
CA GLU A 51 -7.99 14.54 9.25
C GLU A 51 -8.16 13.57 10.43
N THR A 52 -8.47 12.30 10.13
CA THR A 52 -8.71 11.24 11.13
C THR A 52 -7.41 10.64 11.66
N GLY A 53 -6.31 10.82 10.92
CA GLY A 53 -4.99 10.27 11.22
C GLY A 53 -4.91 8.74 11.16
N ARG A 54 -5.96 8.05 10.71
CA ARG A 54 -5.97 6.57 10.64
C ARG A 54 -5.49 6.08 9.28
N PHE A 55 -4.47 5.23 9.32
CA PHE A 55 -3.81 4.69 8.14
C PHE A 55 -3.19 3.31 8.44
N PRO A 56 -3.27 2.32 7.52
CA PRO A 56 -4.00 2.33 6.25
C PRO A 56 -5.54 2.25 6.40
N GLY A 57 -6.05 1.90 7.58
CA GLY A 57 -7.49 1.82 7.85
C GLY A 57 -8.20 0.70 7.08
N HIS A 58 -9.54 0.71 7.10
CA HIS A 58 -10.37 -0.16 6.25
C HIS A 58 -11.67 0.55 5.82
N ALA A 59 -11.77 0.85 4.53
CA ALA A 59 -12.83 1.66 3.93
C ALA A 59 -13.04 3.00 4.66
N GLN A 60 -11.96 3.59 5.15
CA GLN A 60 -11.92 4.84 5.92
C GLN A 60 -11.41 5.99 5.05
N GLU A 61 -11.06 7.12 5.67
CA GLU A 61 -10.57 8.32 4.99
C GLU A 61 -9.48 8.02 3.95
N PHE A 62 -8.45 7.27 4.33
CA PHE A 62 -7.31 6.96 3.47
C PHE A 62 -7.71 6.23 2.17
N GLU A 63 -8.38 5.07 2.28
CA GLU A 63 -8.80 4.29 1.11
C GLU A 63 -9.87 5.02 0.28
N THR A 64 -10.73 5.80 0.93
CA THR A 64 -11.75 6.59 0.24
C THR A 64 -11.14 7.75 -0.54
N ALA A 65 -10.15 8.44 0.04
CA ALA A 65 -9.43 9.52 -0.63
C ALA A 65 -8.69 8.99 -1.86
N PHE A 66 -8.01 7.85 -1.71
CA PHE A 66 -7.40 7.12 -2.83
C PHE A 66 -8.44 6.83 -3.93
N ALA A 67 -9.60 6.25 -3.57
CA ALA A 67 -10.64 5.90 -4.52
C ALA A 67 -11.23 7.13 -5.23
N LEU A 68 -11.46 8.24 -4.52
CA LEU A 68 -11.92 9.50 -5.09
C LEU A 68 -10.92 10.10 -6.09
N ALA A 69 -9.62 9.92 -5.86
CA ALA A 69 -8.58 10.42 -6.74
C ALA A 69 -8.43 9.60 -8.03
N VAL A 70 -8.52 8.27 -7.93
CA VAL A 70 -8.17 7.36 -9.04
C VAL A 70 -9.38 6.77 -9.75
N PHE A 71 -10.48 6.54 -9.02
CA PHE A 71 -11.69 5.89 -9.51
C PHE A 71 -12.97 6.58 -8.99
N PRO A 72 -13.11 7.90 -9.15
CA PRO A 72 -14.21 8.67 -8.55
C PRO A 72 -15.59 8.11 -8.91
N GLU A 73 -15.77 7.60 -10.13
CA GLU A 73 -17.02 7.02 -10.60
C GLU A 73 -17.47 5.77 -9.84
N ASN A 74 -16.57 5.13 -9.09
CA ASN A 74 -16.85 3.95 -8.29
C ASN A 74 -17.18 4.28 -6.83
N VAL A 75 -17.01 5.54 -6.41
CA VAL A 75 -17.31 6.00 -5.05
C VAL A 75 -18.76 6.45 -4.98
N ARG A 76 -19.51 5.90 -4.03
CA ARG A 76 -20.93 6.23 -3.81
C ARG A 76 -21.05 7.21 -2.65
N GLU A 77 -20.78 8.48 -2.91
CA GLU A 77 -20.75 9.55 -1.90
C GLU A 77 -22.05 9.64 -1.09
N ASP A 78 -23.21 9.51 -1.74
CA ASP A 78 -24.50 9.51 -1.05
C ASP A 78 -24.63 8.36 -0.03
N ALA A 79 -24.11 7.18 -0.37
CA ALA A 79 -24.19 6.00 0.49
C ALA A 79 -23.22 6.04 1.68
N MET A 80 -22.17 6.86 1.62
CA MET A 80 -21.23 7.07 2.72
C MET A 80 -21.91 7.80 3.90
N GLN A 81 -22.89 8.67 3.60
CA GLN A 81 -23.64 9.42 4.61
C GLN A 81 -24.44 8.50 5.55
N ASP A 82 -24.81 7.30 5.10
CA ASP A 82 -25.64 6.36 5.86
C ASP A 82 -24.81 5.34 6.68
N GLN A 83 -23.48 5.31 6.54
CA GLN A 83 -22.62 4.35 7.25
C GLN A 83 -22.43 4.73 8.72
N GLU A 84 -22.19 3.74 9.59
CA GLU A 84 -21.83 3.99 11.00
C GLU A 84 -20.45 4.67 11.11
N ASP A 85 -19.48 4.18 10.34
CA ASP A 85 -18.17 4.81 10.23
C ASP A 85 -18.28 6.08 9.36
N LYS A 86 -17.92 7.23 9.95
CA LYS A 86 -17.97 8.54 9.31
C LYS A 86 -16.61 9.03 8.81
N GLU A 87 -15.52 8.31 9.09
CA GLU A 87 -14.18 8.67 8.64
C GLU A 87 -14.07 8.83 7.11
N PRO A 88 -14.78 8.06 6.26
CA PRO A 88 -14.80 8.30 4.81
C PRO A 88 -15.24 9.70 4.40
N LEU A 89 -16.02 10.40 5.22
CA LEU A 89 -16.54 11.74 4.90
C LEU A 89 -15.47 12.84 4.94
N SER A 90 -14.33 12.58 5.59
CA SER A 90 -13.17 13.49 5.57
C SER A 90 -12.32 13.35 4.31
N ALA A 91 -12.57 12.31 3.50
CA ALA A 91 -11.79 12.05 2.30
C ALA A 91 -12.02 13.10 1.21
N THR A 92 -10.93 13.53 0.56
CA THR A 92 -11.00 14.39 -0.63
C THR A 92 -10.16 13.78 -1.76
N ALA A 93 -10.56 14.03 -3.01
CA ALA A 93 -9.79 13.62 -4.18
C ALA A 93 -8.41 14.28 -4.24
N GLU A 94 -8.28 15.52 -3.74
CA GLU A 94 -7.01 16.26 -3.70
C GLU A 94 -6.01 15.58 -2.76
N ASN A 95 -6.41 15.28 -1.52
CA ASN A 95 -5.57 14.57 -0.56
C ASN A 95 -5.22 13.17 -1.06
N GLY A 96 -6.20 12.48 -1.65
CA GLY A 96 -5.99 11.18 -2.30
C GLY A 96 -4.93 11.25 -3.39
N ALA A 97 -4.99 12.24 -4.27
CA ALA A 97 -4.03 12.41 -5.36
C ALA A 97 -2.62 12.66 -4.83
N ALA A 98 -2.45 13.47 -3.78
CA ALA A 98 -1.15 13.73 -3.18
C ALA A 98 -0.51 12.47 -2.56
N MET A 99 -1.31 11.67 -1.84
CA MET A 99 -0.85 10.41 -1.28
C MET A 99 -0.52 9.39 -2.38
N VAL A 100 -1.37 9.28 -3.41
CA VAL A 100 -1.15 8.40 -4.57
C VAL A 100 0.14 8.74 -5.31
N GLU A 101 0.40 10.03 -5.57
CA GLU A 101 1.63 10.48 -6.24
C GLU A 101 2.88 10.09 -5.44
N THR A 102 2.81 10.22 -4.12
CA THR A 102 3.90 9.82 -3.22
C THR A 102 4.13 8.31 -3.26
N ILE A 103 3.05 7.51 -3.22
CA ILE A 103 3.12 6.05 -3.35
C ILE A 103 3.75 5.66 -4.70
N ILE A 104 3.28 6.24 -5.81
CA ILE A 104 3.80 5.96 -7.16
C ILE A 104 5.29 6.27 -7.21
N THR A 105 5.70 7.45 -6.74
CA THR A 105 7.11 7.87 -6.73
C THR A 105 7.98 6.90 -5.96
N ARG A 106 7.57 6.50 -4.75
CA ARG A 106 8.37 5.65 -3.87
C ARG A 106 8.36 4.18 -4.29
N VAL A 107 7.23 3.66 -4.80
CA VAL A 107 7.16 2.33 -5.41
C VAL A 107 8.05 2.26 -6.66
N ALA A 108 8.00 3.28 -7.53
CA ALA A 108 8.85 3.32 -8.72
C ALA A 108 10.33 3.34 -8.34
N ALA A 109 10.72 4.15 -7.35
CA ALA A 109 12.09 4.19 -6.83
C ALA A 109 12.52 2.83 -6.24
N HIS A 110 11.63 2.15 -5.51
CA HIS A 110 11.91 0.83 -4.95
C HIS A 110 12.09 -0.24 -6.03
N VAL A 111 11.22 -0.26 -7.04
CA VAL A 111 11.34 -1.19 -8.18
C VAL A 111 12.63 -0.90 -8.96
N GLN A 112 13.00 0.37 -9.14
CA GLN A 112 14.28 0.75 -9.77
C GLN A 112 15.46 0.24 -8.94
N ALA A 113 15.45 0.42 -7.62
CA ALA A 113 16.49 -0.12 -6.73
C ALA A 113 16.56 -1.67 -6.77
N MET A 114 15.43 -2.36 -6.94
CA MET A 114 15.43 -3.81 -7.15
C MET A 114 16.12 -4.18 -8.47
N ILE A 115 15.85 -3.46 -9.55
CA ILE A 115 16.46 -3.65 -10.89
C ILE A 115 17.96 -3.37 -10.86
N ASP A 116 18.38 -2.33 -10.15
CA ASP A 116 19.79 -1.92 -10.05
C ASP A 116 20.61 -2.80 -9.08
N GLY A 117 19.96 -3.73 -8.38
CA GLY A 117 20.58 -4.61 -7.40
C GLY A 117 20.88 -3.96 -6.06
N GLU A 118 20.33 -2.78 -5.80
CA GLU A 118 20.48 -2.02 -4.54
C GLU A 118 19.48 -2.48 -3.47
N SER A 119 18.35 -3.07 -3.88
CA SER A 119 17.33 -3.65 -3.01
C SER A 119 17.20 -5.15 -3.27
N VAL A 120 17.78 -5.98 -2.40
CA VAL A 120 17.78 -7.44 -2.53
C VAL A 120 17.14 -8.07 -1.30
N ALA A 121 16.19 -8.98 -1.51
CA ALA A 121 15.54 -9.70 -0.43
C ALA A 121 16.54 -10.62 0.30
N ASP A 122 16.52 -10.59 1.64
CA ASP A 122 17.31 -11.50 2.46
C ASP A 122 16.71 -12.92 2.43
N VAL A 123 17.53 -13.91 2.11
CA VAL A 123 17.09 -15.31 2.02
C VAL A 123 17.39 -16.00 3.37
N PRO A 124 16.35 -16.42 4.13
CA PRO A 124 16.57 -17.03 5.43
C PRO A 124 17.25 -18.40 5.29
N ALA A 125 18.08 -18.75 6.27
CA ALA A 125 18.78 -20.04 6.31
C ALA A 125 17.81 -21.23 6.32
N PHE A 126 18.24 -22.36 5.75
CA PHE A 126 17.55 -23.64 5.90
C PHE A 126 17.73 -24.13 7.35
N HIS A 127 16.62 -24.37 8.05
CA HIS A 127 16.58 -24.94 9.39
C HIS A 127 16.01 -26.36 9.37
#